data_AF-A0A2D6XBY5-F1
#
_entry.id   AF-A0A2D6XBY5-F1
#
_cell.length_a   1.000
_cell.length_b   1.000
_cell.length_c   1.000
_cell.angle_alpha   90.00
_cell.angle_beta   90.00
_cell.angle_gamma   90.00
#
_symmetry.space_group_name_H-M   'P 1'
#
loop_
_entity.id
_entity.type
_entity.pdbx_description
1 polymer ?
#
loop_
_entity_poly.entity_id
_entity_poly.type
_entity_poly.pdbx_seq_one_letter_code
_entity_poly.pdbx_strand_id
1 'polypeptide(L)'
;MAYQSVGTPRFLVNVLEWLDSNGAAQIDTIFRTIPVNTVYSGTTDELNWVPPTADISGYEIPSGILGSKSFVAALGHTFPQTGSGFGIYDGEGNAYDAEATDDIVINDGGGLTPLYSGFTIRSCEGFRSHAGIYWRFAQAGSLNIGSFIIGTYYDMPHSPDLSLTMTREYGGTKTIETKGGASLSNTFYTKQPSWGAHPAWELWDETTNTYHGNEGLLSLSGRRQWDLSFSYLQDSDIFPELSSIGWVEAGYSDTDDLSGKTLLDADSFFSQVVHRTNGGQLPFIFQPDSSNNNQFAICKFDMNEFSFEQVANGVYNIKLKIREVW
;
A
#
# COMPACT_ATOMS: atom_id res chain seq x y z
N MET A 1 -0.31 -1.41 25.14
CA MET A 1 0.46 -2.37 24.34
C MET A 1 1.78 -1.71 23.94
N ALA A 2 2.91 -2.43 24.03
CA ALA A 2 4.20 -1.84 23.70
C ALA A 2 4.25 -1.50 22.20
N TYR A 3 4.81 -0.33 21.87
CA TYR A 3 4.92 0.25 20.51
C TYR A 3 5.76 -0.59 19.51
N GLN A 4 6.09 -1.84 19.83
CA GLN A 4 7.19 -2.61 19.23
C GLN A 4 6.90 -4.10 18.99
N SER A 5 5.70 -4.62 19.27
CA SER A 5 5.40 -6.01 18.93
C SER A 5 5.08 -6.12 17.44
N VAL A 6 5.96 -6.78 16.69
CA VAL A 6 5.62 -7.28 15.36
C VAL A 6 4.76 -8.53 15.55
N GLY A 7 3.51 -8.44 15.11
CA GLY A 7 2.54 -9.53 15.12
C GLY A 7 2.63 -10.32 13.82
N THR A 8 1.48 -10.65 13.25
CA THR A 8 1.40 -11.25 11.91
C THR A 8 1.53 -10.14 10.86
N PRO A 9 2.63 -10.05 10.10
CA PRO A 9 2.83 -8.91 9.22
C PRO A 9 1.95 -8.99 7.98
N ARG A 10 1.51 -7.82 7.51
CA ARG A 10 0.72 -7.63 6.31
C ARG A 10 1.46 -6.76 5.30
N PHE A 11 1.43 -7.19 4.05
CA PHE A 11 2.00 -6.50 2.89
C PHE A 11 0.86 -6.04 2.01
N LEU A 12 0.71 -4.73 1.78
CA LEU A 12 -0.26 -4.18 0.84
C LEU A 12 0.50 -3.69 -0.40
N VAL A 13 0.26 -4.35 -1.53
CA VAL A 13 1.04 -4.18 -2.76
C VAL A 13 0.21 -3.48 -3.83
N ASN A 14 0.75 -2.39 -4.37
CA ASN A 14 0.12 -1.60 -5.42
C ASN A 14 0.19 -2.32 -6.77
N VAL A 15 -0.96 -2.78 -7.26
CA VAL A 15 -1.06 -3.53 -8.51
C VAL A 15 -0.86 -2.63 -9.73
N LEU A 16 -1.35 -1.39 -9.68
CA LEU A 16 -1.20 -0.46 -10.80
C LEU A 16 0.26 -0.11 -11.06
N GLU A 17 1.01 0.13 -9.99
CA GLU A 17 2.45 0.42 -10.10
C GLU A 17 3.24 -0.79 -10.63
N TRP A 18 2.83 -2.01 -10.26
CA TRP A 18 3.36 -3.24 -10.83
C TRP A 18 3.05 -3.39 -12.32
N LEU A 19 1.80 -3.20 -12.73
CA LEU A 19 1.39 -3.27 -14.14
C LEU A 19 2.14 -2.26 -15.00
N ASP A 20 2.29 -1.03 -14.51
CA ASP A 20 3.04 0.02 -15.20
C ASP A 20 4.53 -0.32 -15.34
N SER A 21 5.15 -0.85 -14.28
CA SER A 21 6.56 -1.27 -14.32
C SER A 21 6.85 -2.39 -15.34
N ASN A 22 5.82 -3.18 -15.66
CA ASN A 22 5.88 -4.25 -16.66
C ASN A 22 5.39 -3.80 -18.05
N GLY A 23 5.01 -2.53 -18.22
CA GLY A 23 4.51 -1.98 -19.47
C GLY A 23 3.08 -2.40 -19.85
N ALA A 24 2.33 -2.98 -18.90
CA ALA A 24 0.94 -3.39 -19.09
C ALA A 24 -0.06 -2.26 -18.82
N ALA A 25 0.37 -1.20 -18.14
CA ALA A 25 -0.39 0.04 -17.91
C ALA A 25 0.53 1.26 -18.06
N GLN A 26 -0.06 2.46 -18.16
CA GLN A 26 0.69 3.71 -18.12
C GLN A 26 0.06 4.63 -17.08
N ILE A 27 0.61 4.66 -15.87
CA ILE A 27 -0.04 5.33 -14.75
C ILE A 27 0.49 6.74 -14.50
N ASP A 28 -0.40 7.64 -14.08
CA ASP A 28 -0.01 8.94 -13.52
C ASP A 28 0.74 8.75 -12.18
N THR A 29 1.56 9.74 -11.83
CA THR A 29 2.28 9.80 -10.56
C THR A 29 1.39 9.68 -9.33
N ILE A 30 0.14 10.13 -9.38
CA ILE A 30 -0.82 9.96 -8.27
C ILE A 30 -1.06 8.49 -7.94
N PHE A 31 -0.93 7.57 -8.91
CA PHE A 31 -1.17 6.15 -8.68
C PHE A 31 0.07 5.39 -8.16
N ARG A 32 1.18 6.10 -7.88
CA ARG A 32 2.39 5.52 -7.30
C ARG A 32 2.23 5.41 -5.79
N THR A 33 2.83 4.39 -5.18
CA THR A 33 2.74 4.17 -3.74
C THR A 33 3.38 5.29 -2.92
N ILE A 34 4.45 5.92 -3.45
CA ILE A 34 5.10 7.07 -2.80
C ILE A 34 4.25 8.33 -3.06
N PRO A 35 3.71 8.98 -2.02
CA PRO A 35 2.83 10.12 -2.20
C PRO A 35 3.56 11.33 -2.77
N VAL A 36 2.97 11.95 -3.79
CA VAL A 36 3.40 13.21 -4.37
C VAL A 36 2.28 14.22 -4.13
N ASN A 37 2.58 15.31 -3.42
CA ASN A 37 1.57 16.31 -3.07
C ASN A 37 0.97 16.94 -4.33
N THR A 38 -0.22 16.48 -4.72
CA THR A 38 -0.89 16.87 -5.95
C THR A 38 -2.20 17.57 -5.59
N VAL A 39 -2.42 18.75 -6.18
CA VAL A 39 -3.59 19.60 -5.92
C VAL A 39 -4.51 19.54 -7.14
N TYR A 40 -5.74 19.07 -6.92
CA TYR A 40 -6.80 19.06 -7.92
C TYR A 40 -7.82 20.14 -7.58
N SER A 41 -8.12 21.01 -8.53
CA SER A 41 -9.20 21.99 -8.41
C SER A 41 -10.39 21.54 -9.26
N GLY A 42 -11.52 21.25 -8.62
CA GLY A 42 -12.79 20.98 -9.30
C GLY A 42 -13.75 22.15 -9.17
N THR A 43 -14.49 22.44 -10.24
CA THR A 43 -15.67 23.33 -10.20
C THR A 43 -16.92 22.49 -9.99
N THR A 44 -17.77 22.85 -9.02
CA THR A 44 -19.10 22.24 -8.91
C THR A 44 -19.94 22.66 -10.09
N ASP A 45 -20.21 21.73 -10.98
CA ASP A 45 -21.51 21.71 -11.64
C ASP A 45 -21.99 20.26 -11.58
N GLU A 46 -22.90 20.06 -10.63
CA GLU A 46 -23.57 18.82 -10.26
C GLU A 46 -22.73 17.78 -9.52
N LEU A 47 -23.40 17.13 -8.57
CA LEU A 47 -22.98 15.97 -7.78
C LEU A 47 -22.93 14.73 -8.68
N ASN A 48 -22.31 14.88 -9.84
CA ASN A 48 -22.18 13.85 -10.83
C ASN A 48 -21.00 12.97 -10.41
N TRP A 49 -21.19 11.65 -10.52
CA TRP A 49 -20.09 10.73 -10.67
C TRP A 49 -19.37 11.15 -11.95
N VAL A 50 -18.48 12.13 -11.82
CA VAL A 50 -17.64 12.59 -12.91
C VAL A 50 -16.49 11.59 -12.92
N PRO A 51 -16.46 10.57 -13.82
CA PRO A 51 -15.18 9.98 -14.15
C PRO A 51 -14.30 11.16 -14.53
N PRO A 52 -13.18 11.41 -13.82
CA PRO A 52 -12.39 12.63 -13.93
C PRO A 52 -12.32 13.05 -15.40
N THR A 53 -13.07 14.11 -15.75
CA THR A 53 -13.34 14.41 -17.15
C THR A 53 -12.03 14.77 -17.82
N ALA A 54 -11.70 13.97 -18.84
CA ALA A 54 -10.55 14.03 -19.74
C ALA A 54 -9.20 13.58 -19.12
N ASP A 55 -8.76 12.38 -19.52
CA ASP A 55 -7.41 11.80 -19.37
C ASP A 55 -7.03 11.03 -18.09
N ILE A 56 -7.99 10.58 -17.28
CA ILE A 56 -7.76 9.39 -16.43
C ILE A 56 -8.75 8.31 -16.86
N SER A 57 -8.54 7.80 -18.07
CA SER A 57 -9.12 6.53 -18.50
C SER A 57 -8.83 5.48 -17.45
N GLY A 58 -9.89 4.82 -16.96
CA GLY A 58 -9.77 3.69 -16.05
C GLY A 58 -8.68 2.75 -16.46
N TYR A 59 -7.74 2.53 -15.56
CA TYR A 59 -6.80 1.45 -15.73
C TYR A 59 -7.60 0.17 -15.57
N GLU A 60 -7.83 -0.52 -16.68
CA GLU A 60 -8.40 -1.85 -16.67
C GLU A 60 -7.38 -2.80 -16.04
N ILE A 61 -7.59 -3.14 -14.77
CA ILE A 61 -6.82 -4.19 -14.12
C ILE A 61 -7.33 -5.53 -14.66
N PRO A 62 -6.47 -6.37 -15.26
CA PRO A 62 -6.88 -7.67 -15.76
C PRO A 62 -7.58 -8.52 -14.69
N SER A 63 -8.60 -9.25 -15.12
CA SER A 63 -9.34 -10.20 -14.28
C SER A 63 -8.40 -11.18 -13.59
N GLY A 64 -8.66 -11.49 -12.32
CA GLY A 64 -7.88 -12.45 -11.52
C GLY A 64 -6.72 -11.82 -10.74
N ILE A 65 -6.29 -10.60 -11.06
CA ILE A 65 -5.25 -9.91 -10.26
C ILE A 65 -5.82 -9.41 -8.93
N LEU A 66 -7.02 -8.82 -8.99
CA LEU A 66 -7.81 -8.45 -7.81
C LEU A 66 -8.76 -9.60 -7.47
N GLY A 67 -8.99 -9.81 -6.18
CA GLY A 67 -9.77 -10.93 -5.65
C GLY A 67 -10.37 -10.60 -4.29
N SER A 68 -10.50 -11.62 -3.43
CA SER A 68 -11.00 -11.45 -2.06
C SER A 68 -10.06 -10.67 -1.15
N LYS A 69 -8.75 -10.71 -1.43
CA LYS A 69 -7.72 -9.97 -0.68
C LYS A 69 -7.27 -8.71 -1.41
N SER A 70 -8.22 -7.85 -1.73
CA SER A 70 -7.96 -6.59 -2.42
C SER A 70 -8.18 -5.38 -1.52
N PHE A 71 -7.51 -4.28 -1.83
CA PHE A 71 -7.64 -3.04 -1.08
C PHE A 71 -7.55 -1.82 -1.99
N VAL A 72 -8.11 -0.72 -1.47
CA VAL A 72 -7.91 0.63 -1.98
C VAL A 72 -7.38 1.53 -0.87
N ALA A 73 -6.53 2.48 -1.24
CA ALA A 73 -6.03 3.47 -0.31
C ALA A 73 -5.91 4.85 -0.97
N ALA A 74 -6.23 5.88 -0.19
CA ALA A 74 -5.88 7.25 -0.51
C ALA A 74 -4.92 7.75 0.56
N LEU A 75 -3.75 8.25 0.16
CA LEU A 75 -2.73 8.77 1.07
C LEU A 75 -2.59 10.28 0.88
N GLY A 76 -2.43 11.00 1.99
CA GLY A 76 -2.25 12.44 2.00
C GLY A 76 -3.44 13.24 1.47
N HIS A 77 -4.67 12.81 1.74
CA HIS A 77 -5.87 13.44 1.20
C HIS A 77 -6.51 14.48 2.15
N THR A 78 -7.27 15.41 1.57
CA THR A 78 -8.11 16.38 2.30
C THR A 78 -9.63 16.22 2.07
N PHE A 79 -10.06 14.99 1.77
CA PHE A 79 -11.44 14.67 1.40
C PHE A 79 -12.56 15.26 2.28
N PRO A 80 -12.50 15.26 3.63
CA PRO A 80 -13.59 15.81 4.43
C PRO A 80 -13.84 17.30 4.20
N GLN A 81 -12.81 18.09 3.83
CA GLN A 81 -12.95 19.53 3.57
C GLN A 81 -13.93 19.82 2.44
N THR A 82 -13.93 18.96 1.42
CA THR A 82 -14.72 19.13 0.19
C THR A 82 -15.95 18.22 0.17
N GLY A 83 -16.23 17.50 1.27
CA GLY A 83 -17.23 16.43 1.32
C GLY A 83 -16.97 15.31 0.31
N SER A 84 -15.72 15.18 -0.13
CA SER A 84 -15.32 14.26 -1.18
C SER A 84 -15.14 12.84 -0.65
N GLY A 85 -15.09 11.90 -1.59
CA GLY A 85 -14.75 10.51 -1.32
C GLY A 85 -14.10 9.88 -2.54
N PHE A 86 -13.82 8.59 -2.45
CA PHE A 86 -13.29 7.82 -3.57
C PHE A 86 -14.03 6.50 -3.71
N GLY A 87 -13.78 5.78 -4.79
CA GLY A 87 -14.41 4.49 -5.00
C GLY A 87 -13.90 3.75 -6.21
N ILE A 88 -14.56 2.64 -6.48
CA ILE A 88 -14.22 1.70 -7.53
C ILE A 88 -15.40 1.66 -8.50
N TYR A 89 -15.12 1.44 -9.77
CA TYR A 89 -16.17 1.16 -10.75
C TYR A 89 -15.83 -0.09 -11.55
N ASP A 90 -16.84 -0.71 -12.13
CA ASP A 90 -16.66 -1.87 -13.00
C ASP A 90 -16.18 -1.46 -14.40
N GLY A 91 -15.73 -2.42 -15.22
CA GLY A 91 -15.33 -2.16 -16.61
C GLY A 91 -16.43 -1.57 -17.51
N GLU A 92 -17.68 -1.49 -17.03
CA GLU A 92 -18.82 -0.92 -17.75
C GLU A 92 -19.10 0.53 -17.35
N GLY A 93 -18.31 1.10 -16.42
CA GLY A 93 -18.46 2.47 -15.94
C GLY A 93 -19.56 2.64 -14.89
N ASN A 94 -20.17 1.55 -14.42
CA ASN A 94 -21.12 1.63 -13.31
C ASN A 94 -20.32 1.80 -12.03
N ALA A 95 -20.70 2.80 -11.22
CA ALA A 95 -20.21 2.91 -9.87
C ALA A 95 -20.53 1.60 -9.14
N TYR A 96 -19.47 0.86 -8.82
CA TYR A 96 -19.56 -0.42 -8.17
C TYR A 96 -18.83 -0.26 -6.85
N ASP A 97 -19.61 -0.10 -5.78
CA ASP A 97 -19.05 -0.22 -4.44
C ASP A 97 -18.58 -1.66 -4.30
N ALA A 98 -17.30 -1.91 -4.60
CA ALA A 98 -16.65 -3.16 -4.28
C ALA A 98 -17.02 -3.50 -2.85
N GLU A 99 -17.49 -4.73 -2.64
CA GLU A 99 -18.08 -5.09 -1.37
C GLU A 99 -17.00 -4.92 -0.32
N ALA A 100 -17.28 -4.00 0.60
CA ALA A 100 -16.36 -3.70 1.67
C ALA A 100 -16.21 -4.94 2.54
N THR A 101 -14.96 -5.31 2.81
CA THR A 101 -14.66 -6.34 3.80
C THR A 101 -14.20 -5.67 5.09
N ASP A 102 -14.39 -6.36 6.22
CA ASP A 102 -14.01 -5.84 7.54
C ASP A 102 -12.53 -6.09 7.88
N ASP A 103 -11.72 -6.59 6.93
CA ASP A 103 -10.31 -6.95 7.14
C ASP A 103 -9.40 -5.74 7.36
N ILE A 104 -9.68 -4.63 6.65
CA ILE A 104 -8.98 -3.35 6.76
C ILE A 104 -10.01 -2.24 6.62
N VAL A 105 -10.25 -1.49 7.70
CA VAL A 105 -11.11 -0.31 7.68
C VAL A 105 -10.44 0.82 8.47
N ILE A 106 -9.82 1.75 7.75
CA ILE A 106 -9.15 2.93 8.33
C ILE A 106 -9.78 4.19 7.78
N ASN A 107 -10.23 5.06 8.70
CA ASN A 107 -10.76 6.38 8.37
C ASN A 107 -11.90 6.35 7.33
N ASP A 108 -12.82 5.39 7.45
CA ASP A 108 -13.98 5.27 6.57
C ASP A 108 -15.26 5.59 7.34
N GLY A 109 -15.95 6.66 6.94
CA GLY A 109 -17.26 7.05 7.47
C GLY A 109 -18.43 6.25 6.88
N GLY A 110 -18.13 5.28 6.01
CA GLY A 110 -19.10 4.49 5.24
C GLY A 110 -19.13 4.95 3.78
N GLY A 111 -19.16 4.00 2.84
CA GLY A 111 -19.21 4.32 1.40
C GLY A 111 -17.98 5.08 0.89
N LEU A 112 -16.80 4.87 1.50
CA LEU A 112 -15.53 5.50 1.11
C LEU A 112 -15.57 7.04 1.18
N THR A 113 -16.34 7.57 2.14
CA THR A 113 -16.29 8.97 2.55
C THR A 113 -15.50 9.08 3.85
N PRO A 114 -14.25 9.54 3.82
CA PRO A 114 -13.44 9.60 5.02
C PRO A 114 -13.95 10.60 6.05
N LEU A 115 -13.74 10.30 7.33
CA LEU A 115 -14.11 11.19 8.43
C LEU A 115 -13.05 12.27 8.67
N TYR A 116 -11.79 11.95 8.40
CA TYR A 116 -10.62 12.77 8.69
C TYR A 116 -9.75 12.96 7.43
N SER A 117 -8.99 14.05 7.37
CA SER A 117 -7.90 14.24 6.40
C SER A 117 -6.72 13.35 6.81
N GLY A 118 -5.79 13.08 5.88
CA GLY A 118 -4.63 12.23 6.14
C GLY A 118 -4.61 11.03 5.21
N PHE A 119 -5.06 9.88 5.67
CA PHE A 119 -5.14 8.67 4.85
C PHE A 119 -6.38 7.84 5.13
N THR A 120 -6.75 7.04 4.13
CA THR A 120 -7.84 6.08 4.20
C THR A 120 -7.36 4.81 3.54
N ILE A 121 -7.62 3.66 4.17
CA ILE A 121 -7.35 2.34 3.59
C ILE A 121 -8.59 1.50 3.84
N ARG A 122 -9.04 0.80 2.80
CA ARG A 122 -10.17 -0.11 2.88
C ARG A 122 -9.90 -1.39 2.11
N SER A 123 -10.20 -2.53 2.72
CA SER A 123 -10.25 -3.82 2.03
C SER A 123 -11.59 -3.99 1.30
N CYS A 124 -11.55 -4.67 0.16
CA CYS A 124 -12.68 -4.78 -0.74
C CYS A 124 -12.58 -6.04 -1.59
N GLU A 125 -13.72 -6.55 -2.04
CA GLU A 125 -13.81 -7.74 -2.87
C GLU A 125 -14.87 -7.61 -3.98
N GLY A 126 -15.04 -8.68 -4.76
CA GLY A 126 -16.14 -8.81 -5.73
C GLY A 126 -15.91 -8.12 -7.07
N PHE A 127 -14.66 -7.91 -7.48
CA PHE A 127 -14.31 -7.36 -8.80
C PHE A 127 -14.68 -8.32 -9.94
N ARG A 128 -15.45 -7.86 -10.95
CA ARG A 128 -16.11 -8.77 -11.92
C ARG A 128 -15.46 -8.97 -13.29
N SER A 129 -14.46 -8.19 -13.69
CA SER A 129 -13.69 -8.43 -14.93
C SER A 129 -12.64 -7.36 -15.17
N HIS A 130 -12.99 -6.11 -14.88
CA HIS A 130 -12.12 -4.95 -14.87
C HIS A 130 -12.56 -4.01 -13.75
N ALA A 131 -11.59 -3.43 -13.05
CA ALA A 131 -11.84 -2.53 -11.94
C ALA A 131 -11.13 -1.21 -12.21
N GLY A 132 -11.88 -0.12 -12.24
CA GLY A 132 -11.34 1.23 -12.29
C GLY A 132 -11.51 1.97 -10.96
N ILE A 133 -10.88 3.14 -10.85
CA ILE A 133 -10.96 4.00 -9.67
C ILE A 133 -11.61 5.33 -10.05
N TYR A 134 -12.54 5.81 -9.22
CA TYR A 134 -13.02 7.20 -9.30
C TYR A 134 -12.84 7.94 -7.98
N TRP A 135 -12.96 9.26 -8.05
CA TRP A 135 -13.22 10.12 -6.90
C TRP A 135 -14.48 10.95 -7.11
N ARG A 136 -15.08 11.37 -6.01
CA ARG A 136 -16.29 12.19 -6.00
C ARG A 136 -15.99 13.53 -5.34
N PHE A 137 -16.33 14.62 -6.02
CA PHE A 137 -16.38 15.96 -5.43
C PHE A 137 -17.80 16.24 -4.96
N ALA A 138 -17.99 16.56 -3.67
CA ALA A 138 -19.30 17.01 -3.20
C ALA A 138 -19.44 18.54 -3.21
N GLN A 139 -18.33 19.28 -3.15
CA GLN A 139 -18.30 20.74 -3.14
C GLN A 139 -17.14 21.31 -3.96
N ALA A 140 -17.25 22.56 -4.39
CA ALA A 140 -16.21 23.24 -5.15
C ALA A 140 -15.04 23.51 -4.23
N GLY A 141 -13.84 23.16 -4.66
CA GLY A 141 -12.67 23.30 -3.82
C GLY A 141 -11.41 22.69 -4.41
N SER A 142 -10.33 22.87 -3.66
CA SER A 142 -9.06 22.22 -3.91
C SER A 142 -8.98 20.94 -3.09
N LEU A 143 -8.99 19.81 -3.77
CA LEU A 143 -8.67 18.52 -3.19
C LEU A 143 -7.17 18.31 -3.26
N ASN A 144 -6.52 18.13 -2.11
CA ASN A 144 -5.17 17.61 -2.08
C ASN A 144 -5.24 16.10 -1.93
N ILE A 145 -4.42 15.40 -2.70
CA ILE A 145 -4.19 13.97 -2.56
C ILE A 145 -2.73 13.68 -2.91
N GLY A 146 -2.09 12.87 -2.07
CA GLY A 146 -0.70 12.47 -2.26
C GLY A 146 -0.59 11.24 -3.17
N SER A 147 -1.38 10.21 -2.89
CA SER A 147 -1.38 8.98 -3.69
C SER A 147 -2.74 8.30 -3.64
N PHE A 148 -3.07 7.60 -4.70
CA PHE A 148 -4.21 6.70 -4.80
C PHE A 148 -3.75 5.30 -5.22
N ILE A 149 -4.10 4.30 -4.42
CA ILE A 149 -3.56 2.95 -4.55
C ILE A 149 -4.73 1.97 -4.66
N ILE A 150 -4.59 1.02 -5.57
CA ILE A 150 -5.41 -0.19 -5.62
C ILE A 150 -4.49 -1.39 -5.77
N GLY A 151 -4.81 -2.46 -5.08
CA GLY A 151 -4.05 -3.69 -5.23
C GLY A 151 -4.52 -4.81 -4.32
N THR A 152 -3.57 -5.64 -3.91
CA THR A 152 -3.84 -6.79 -3.04
C THR A 152 -3.02 -6.73 -1.77
N TYR A 153 -3.51 -7.41 -0.74
CA TYR A 153 -2.76 -7.60 0.49
C TYR A 153 -2.49 -9.07 0.74
N TYR A 154 -1.37 -9.33 1.43
CA TYR A 154 -0.97 -10.65 1.87
C TYR A 154 -0.61 -10.62 3.36
N ASP A 155 -1.24 -11.51 4.11
CA ASP A 155 -0.93 -11.77 5.51
C ASP A 155 -0.01 -12.96 5.61
N MET A 156 1.09 -12.83 6.34
CA MET A 156 1.91 -14.00 6.67
C MET A 156 1.06 -15.03 7.44
N PRO A 157 1.29 -16.34 7.27
CA PRO A 157 0.49 -17.36 7.96
C PRO A 157 0.68 -17.35 9.48
N HIS A 158 1.78 -16.78 9.97
CA HIS A 158 2.05 -16.56 11.39
C HIS A 158 3.05 -15.41 11.60
N SER A 159 3.19 -14.98 12.85
CA SER A 159 4.20 -14.01 13.28
C SER A 159 5.63 -14.52 13.02
N PRO A 160 6.60 -13.61 12.81
CA PRO A 160 8.00 -13.98 12.67
C PRO A 160 8.58 -14.61 13.94
N ASP A 161 9.72 -15.27 13.80
CA ASP A 161 10.46 -15.90 14.89
C ASP A 161 10.87 -14.87 15.96
N LEU A 162 11.01 -15.34 17.21
CA LEU A 162 11.20 -14.49 18.40
C LEU A 162 12.41 -13.54 18.34
N SER A 163 13.43 -13.83 17.52
CA SER A 163 14.63 -13.00 17.35
C SER A 163 14.45 -11.88 16.32
N LEU A 164 13.38 -11.11 16.44
CA LEU A 164 13.09 -9.99 15.56
C LEU A 164 13.90 -8.75 15.94
N THR A 165 14.48 -8.06 14.96
CA THR A 165 15.17 -6.78 15.18
C THR A 165 14.47 -5.66 14.42
N MET A 166 13.93 -4.68 15.16
CA MET A 166 13.47 -3.41 14.61
C MET A 166 14.49 -2.32 14.93
N THR A 167 15.05 -1.68 13.90
CA THR A 167 16.02 -0.58 14.05
C THR A 167 15.39 0.73 13.59
N ARG A 168 15.74 1.84 14.25
CA ARG A 168 15.49 3.21 13.76
C ARG A 168 16.79 3.83 13.32
N GLU A 169 16.91 4.09 12.02
CA GLU A 169 18.05 4.73 11.41
C GLU A 169 17.88 6.25 11.43
N TYR A 170 18.83 6.93 12.04
CA TYR A 170 19.01 8.38 11.95
C TYR A 170 20.30 8.59 11.17
N GLY A 171 20.17 8.69 9.84
CA GLY A 171 21.30 8.71 8.89
C GLY A 171 22.38 9.66 9.36
N GLY A 172 23.47 9.08 9.87
CA GLY A 172 24.40 9.73 10.79
C GLY A 172 24.71 11.17 10.38
N THR A 173 24.49 12.10 11.32
CA THR A 173 24.81 13.52 11.14
C THR A 173 26.23 13.66 10.61
N LYS A 174 26.40 14.09 9.35
CA LYS A 174 27.71 14.40 8.80
C LYS A 174 28.08 15.78 9.28
N THR A 175 29.00 15.85 10.24
CA THR A 175 29.54 17.09 10.75
C THR A 175 30.90 17.35 10.11
N ILE A 176 31.05 18.49 9.44
CA ILE A 176 32.35 18.98 8.98
C ILE A 176 32.72 20.22 9.80
N GLU A 177 33.95 20.29 10.29
CA GLU A 177 34.50 21.52 10.83
C GLU A 177 35.17 22.30 9.70
N THR A 178 34.75 23.55 9.53
CA THR A 178 35.40 24.49 8.63
C THR A 178 36.79 24.85 9.16
N LYS A 179 37.68 25.29 8.26
CA LYS A 179 39.04 25.74 8.64
C LYS A 179 39.05 26.93 9.62
N GLY A 180 37.91 27.63 9.78
CA GLY A 180 37.73 28.73 10.75
C GLY A 180 37.11 28.30 12.08
N GLY A 181 36.90 26.99 12.32
CA GLY A 181 36.35 26.47 13.57
C GLY A 181 34.82 26.43 13.67
N ALA A 182 34.09 26.81 12.60
CA ALA A 182 32.64 26.64 12.54
C ALA A 182 32.27 25.20 12.19
N SER A 183 31.27 24.64 12.87
CA SER A 183 30.74 23.29 12.62
C SER A 183 29.52 23.36 11.69
N LEU A 184 29.55 22.58 10.60
CA LEU A 184 28.44 22.40 9.67
C LEU A 184 27.96 20.97 9.81
N SER A 185 26.72 20.77 10.25
CA SER A 185 26.09 19.45 10.35
C SER A 185 25.01 19.29 9.28
N ASN A 186 25.02 18.14 8.60
CA ASN A 186 23.92 17.73 7.73
C ASN A 186 23.33 16.44 8.29
N THR A 187 22.06 16.48 8.68
CA THR A 187 21.35 15.34 9.26
C THR A 187 20.34 14.81 8.26
N PHE A 188 20.45 13.53 7.94
CA PHE A 188 19.53 12.84 7.02
C PHE A 188 18.52 12.01 7.81
N TYR A 189 17.34 11.79 7.21
CA TYR A 189 16.29 10.91 7.75
C TYR A 189 15.77 11.29 9.15
N THR A 190 15.80 12.59 9.47
CA THR A 190 15.29 13.09 10.77
C THR A 190 13.79 12.91 10.90
N LYS A 191 13.07 13.05 9.79
CA LYS A 191 11.64 12.85 9.69
C LYS A 191 11.20 12.37 8.32
N GLN A 192 10.09 11.65 8.31
CA GLN A 192 9.30 11.39 7.10
C GLN A 192 8.79 12.71 6.48
N PRO A 193 8.70 12.80 5.13
CA PRO A 193 8.02 13.90 4.46
C PRO A 193 6.56 14.01 4.92
N SER A 194 6.08 15.24 5.05
CA SER A 194 4.68 15.52 5.32
C SER A 194 3.82 15.25 4.08
N TRP A 195 2.60 14.79 4.30
CA TRP A 195 1.57 14.72 3.28
C TRP A 195 0.76 16.02 3.30
N GLY A 196 1.18 16.98 2.47
CA GLY A 196 0.64 18.33 2.52
C GLY A 196 1.04 19.04 3.82
N ALA A 197 0.05 19.51 4.58
CA ALA A 197 0.27 20.23 5.83
C ALA A 197 0.48 19.32 7.06
N HIS A 198 0.34 18.00 6.90
CA HIS A 198 0.29 17.06 8.02
C HIS A 198 1.34 15.95 7.91
N PRO A 199 1.75 15.35 9.03
CA PRO A 199 2.70 14.24 9.01
C PRO A 199 2.09 13.01 8.34
N ALA A 200 2.94 12.22 7.66
CA ALA A 200 2.49 10.95 7.11
C ALA A 200 1.95 10.00 8.20
N TRP A 201 0.95 9.19 7.85
CA TRP A 201 0.29 8.22 8.73
C TRP A 201 -0.43 8.80 9.96
N GLU A 202 -0.78 10.08 9.94
CA GLU A 202 -1.62 10.73 10.96
C GLU A 202 -2.98 11.11 10.35
N LEU A 203 -4.02 11.12 11.18
CA LEU A 203 -5.36 11.61 10.81
C LEU A 203 -5.58 13.00 11.38
N TRP A 204 -6.33 13.83 10.65
CA TRP A 204 -6.61 15.20 11.03
C TRP A 204 -8.09 15.56 10.88
N ASP A 205 -8.67 16.15 11.93
CA ASP A 205 -9.99 16.77 11.88
C ASP A 205 -9.89 18.29 11.70
N GLU A 206 -10.35 18.77 10.56
CA GLU A 206 -10.35 20.21 10.24
C GLU A 206 -11.58 20.93 10.78
N THR A 207 -12.66 20.21 11.08
CA THR A 207 -13.94 20.81 11.50
C THR A 207 -13.93 21.24 12.96
N THR A 208 -13.26 20.48 13.82
CA THR A 208 -13.18 20.81 15.26
C THR A 208 -12.05 21.76 15.58
N ASN A 209 -11.12 22.02 14.63
CA ASN A 209 -9.88 22.80 14.83
C ASN A 209 -9.20 22.47 16.18
N THR A 210 -9.38 21.24 16.66
CA THR A 210 -8.92 20.81 17.98
C THR A 210 -7.53 20.27 17.78
N TYR A 211 -6.60 21.19 17.52
CA TYR A 211 -5.18 20.89 17.56
C TYR A 211 -4.49 21.65 18.67
N HIS A 212 -3.56 20.94 19.29
CA HIS A 212 -2.55 21.48 20.17
C HIS A 212 -1.45 22.19 19.33
N GLY A 213 -1.79 23.19 18.51
CA GLY A 213 -0.81 24.09 17.87
C GLY A 213 0.13 23.46 16.83
N ASN A 214 1.46 23.66 16.98
CA ASN A 214 2.52 23.31 16.01
C ASN A 214 2.73 21.80 15.77
N GLU A 215 1.87 20.93 16.29
CA GLU A 215 1.98 19.47 16.18
C GLU A 215 1.92 18.96 14.74
N GLY A 216 1.27 19.68 13.81
CA GLY A 216 1.31 19.35 12.37
C GLY A 216 2.71 19.39 11.74
N LEU A 217 3.69 20.02 12.42
CA LEU A 217 5.10 20.03 12.01
C LEU A 217 5.93 18.90 12.64
N LEU A 218 5.38 18.24 13.67
CA LEU A 218 6.01 17.13 14.37
C LEU A 218 5.64 15.84 13.65
N SER A 219 6.60 14.95 13.49
CA SER A 219 6.37 13.66 12.84
C SER A 219 7.20 12.60 13.53
N LEU A 220 6.88 11.33 13.24
CA LEU A 220 7.76 10.23 13.60
C LEU A 220 9.17 10.49 13.07
N SER A 221 10.14 10.19 13.93
CA SER A 221 11.55 10.47 13.68
C SER A 221 12.33 9.19 13.39
N GLY A 222 13.30 9.31 12.50
CA GLY A 222 14.10 8.19 12.04
C GLY A 222 13.36 7.31 11.04
N ARG A 223 14.12 6.49 10.31
CA ARG A 223 13.62 5.53 9.33
C ARG A 223 13.61 4.14 9.95
N ARG A 224 12.50 3.42 9.87
CA ARG A 224 12.41 2.07 10.43
C ARG A 224 13.02 1.03 9.48
N GLN A 225 13.64 0.01 10.07
CA GLN A 225 14.10 -1.20 9.39
C GLN A 225 13.69 -2.40 10.22
N TRP A 226 13.25 -3.47 9.55
CA TRP A 226 12.86 -4.73 10.16
C TRP A 226 13.66 -5.86 9.55
N ASP A 227 14.30 -6.64 10.41
CA ASP A 227 14.95 -7.89 10.04
C ASP A 227 14.06 -9.02 10.60
N LEU A 228 13.33 -9.70 9.69
CA LEU A 228 12.33 -10.72 9.99
C LEU A 228 12.83 -12.10 9.58
N SER A 229 12.50 -13.13 10.36
CA SER A 229 12.71 -14.53 9.99
C SER A 229 11.42 -15.29 10.21
N PHE A 230 11.06 -16.16 9.27
CA PHE A 230 9.90 -17.03 9.38
C PHE A 230 10.36 -18.45 9.16
N SER A 231 10.10 -19.31 10.14
CA SER A 231 10.41 -20.72 10.08
C SER A 231 9.15 -21.56 9.85
N TYR A 232 9.31 -22.68 9.16
CA TYR A 232 8.27 -23.70 8.97
C TYR A 232 7.04 -23.27 8.16
N LEU A 233 7.22 -22.37 7.19
CA LEU A 233 6.18 -21.99 6.24
C LEU A 233 5.85 -23.15 5.29
N GLN A 234 4.57 -23.35 4.98
CA GLN A 234 4.14 -24.36 4.02
C GLN A 234 4.45 -23.90 2.59
N ASP A 235 4.71 -24.86 1.70
CA ASP A 235 4.91 -24.61 0.26
C ASP A 235 3.77 -23.81 -0.35
N SER A 236 2.53 -24.14 0.01
CA SER A 236 1.31 -23.45 -0.44
C SER A 236 1.22 -21.98 -0.01
N ASP A 237 1.86 -21.62 1.11
CA ASP A 237 1.87 -20.22 1.59
C ASP A 237 2.95 -19.40 0.88
N ILE A 238 3.98 -20.05 0.34
CA ILE A 238 5.11 -19.36 -0.28
C ILE A 238 4.96 -19.30 -1.78
N PHE A 239 4.71 -20.43 -2.43
CA PHE A 239 4.77 -20.56 -3.88
C PHE A 239 3.37 -20.80 -4.46
N PRO A 240 3.09 -20.31 -5.68
CA PRO A 240 1.91 -20.74 -6.41
C PRO A 240 2.03 -22.23 -6.78
N GLU A 241 0.89 -22.91 -6.95
CA GLU A 241 0.85 -24.28 -7.47
C GLU A 241 1.44 -24.35 -8.89
N LEU A 242 1.25 -23.28 -9.68
CA LEU A 242 1.79 -23.12 -11.02
C LEU A 242 2.70 -21.89 -11.09
N SER A 243 3.94 -22.10 -11.54
CA SER A 243 4.89 -21.00 -11.80
C SER A 243 4.57 -20.20 -13.06
N SER A 244 3.55 -20.60 -13.81
CA SER A 244 3.13 -19.90 -15.02
C SER A 244 2.29 -18.67 -14.70
N ILE A 245 2.44 -17.63 -15.51
CA ILE A 245 1.60 -16.43 -15.49
C ILE A 245 0.21 -16.74 -16.05
N GLY A 246 0.12 -17.63 -17.04
CA GLY A 246 -1.16 -17.99 -17.67
C GLY A 246 -1.35 -19.50 -17.77
N TRP A 247 -2.32 -19.89 -18.60
CA TRP A 247 -2.63 -21.29 -18.89
C TRP A 247 -1.41 -22.04 -19.43
N VAL A 248 -1.08 -23.14 -18.77
CA VAL A 248 -0.09 -24.12 -19.23
C VAL A 248 -0.72 -25.50 -19.16
N GLU A 249 -0.57 -26.27 -20.24
CA GLU A 249 -1.05 -27.66 -20.35
C GLU A 249 -0.17 -28.57 -19.46
N ALA A 250 -0.38 -28.52 -18.15
CA ALA A 250 0.44 -29.20 -17.14
C ALA A 250 -0.31 -30.38 -16.52
N GLY A 251 -0.83 -31.30 -17.34
CA GLY A 251 -1.54 -32.50 -16.87
C GLY A 251 -2.92 -32.23 -16.25
N TYR A 252 -3.37 -30.97 -16.28
CA TYR A 252 -4.73 -30.57 -15.97
C TYR A 252 -5.64 -30.84 -17.17
N SER A 253 -6.82 -31.35 -16.89
CA SER A 253 -7.88 -31.54 -17.88
C SER A 253 -8.47 -30.18 -18.29
N ASP A 254 -9.08 -30.11 -19.47
CA ASP A 254 -9.81 -28.92 -19.99
C ASP A 254 -10.95 -28.45 -19.06
N THR A 255 -11.25 -29.23 -18.00
CA THR A 255 -12.26 -28.96 -16.96
C THR A 255 -11.69 -28.49 -15.62
N ASP A 256 -10.37 -28.43 -15.44
CA ASP A 256 -9.78 -28.01 -14.17
C ASP A 256 -9.81 -26.50 -14.01
N ASP A 257 -10.36 -26.03 -12.89
CA ASP A 257 -10.31 -24.63 -12.51
C ASP A 257 -8.88 -24.26 -12.10
N LEU A 258 -8.26 -23.39 -12.90
CA LEU A 258 -6.93 -22.84 -12.66
C LEU A 258 -6.97 -21.54 -11.85
N SER A 259 -8.16 -21.04 -11.50
CA SER A 259 -8.30 -19.85 -10.68
C SER A 259 -7.66 -20.04 -9.31
N GLY A 260 -6.84 -19.08 -8.90
CA GLY A 260 -6.11 -19.07 -7.63
C GLY A 260 -4.89 -19.99 -7.59
N LYS A 261 -4.43 -20.52 -8.74
CA LYS A 261 -3.30 -21.46 -8.81
C LYS A 261 -2.09 -20.91 -9.54
N THR A 262 -2.27 -19.89 -10.36
CA THR A 262 -1.21 -19.34 -11.21
C THR A 262 -0.39 -18.28 -10.48
N LEU A 263 0.77 -17.90 -11.03
CA LEU A 263 1.56 -16.80 -10.49
C LEU A 263 0.80 -15.46 -10.47
N LEU A 264 -0.23 -15.31 -11.32
CA LEU A 264 -1.03 -14.08 -11.35
C LEU A 264 -2.04 -14.00 -10.21
N ASP A 265 -2.67 -15.10 -9.82
CA ASP A 265 -3.87 -15.07 -8.97
C ASP A 265 -3.78 -15.95 -7.70
N ALA A 266 -2.69 -16.71 -7.52
CA ALA A 266 -2.48 -17.49 -6.32
C ALA A 266 -2.30 -16.63 -5.06
N ASP A 267 -2.90 -17.06 -3.96
CA ASP A 267 -2.77 -16.46 -2.63
C ASP A 267 -1.52 -16.99 -1.91
N SER A 268 -0.34 -16.69 -2.47
CA SER A 268 0.95 -17.06 -1.91
C SER A 268 1.90 -15.87 -1.81
N PHE A 269 2.83 -15.90 -0.86
CA PHE A 269 3.77 -14.81 -0.61
C PHE A 269 4.55 -14.43 -1.87
N PHE A 270 5.00 -15.41 -2.65
CA PHE A 270 5.75 -15.15 -3.87
C PHE A 270 4.89 -14.45 -4.91
N SER A 271 3.66 -14.90 -5.13
CA SER A 271 2.75 -14.34 -6.14
C SER A 271 2.24 -12.95 -5.75
N GLN A 272 1.81 -12.77 -4.50
CA GLN A 272 1.20 -11.54 -4.02
C GLN A 272 2.21 -10.46 -3.64
N VAL A 273 3.40 -10.84 -3.18
CA VAL A 273 4.40 -9.89 -2.66
C VAL A 273 5.65 -9.85 -3.52
N VAL A 274 6.37 -10.96 -3.67
CA VAL A 274 7.68 -10.95 -4.34
C VAL A 274 7.56 -10.59 -5.82
N HIS A 275 6.65 -11.25 -6.53
CA HIS A 275 6.42 -11.04 -7.96
C HIS A 275 5.87 -9.64 -8.24
N ARG A 276 4.84 -9.22 -7.48
CA ARG A 276 4.18 -7.92 -7.66
C ARG A 276 5.01 -6.72 -7.18
N THR A 277 6.07 -6.94 -6.39
CA THR A 277 7.04 -5.88 -6.06
C THR A 277 8.26 -5.88 -6.98
N ASN A 278 8.27 -6.70 -8.05
CA ASN A 278 9.43 -6.95 -8.92
C ASN A 278 10.69 -7.32 -8.12
N GLY A 279 10.55 -8.25 -7.18
CA GLY A 279 11.65 -8.66 -6.30
C GLY A 279 12.10 -7.55 -5.34
N GLY A 280 11.17 -6.66 -4.94
CA GLY A 280 11.43 -5.57 -4.01
C GLY A 280 11.91 -4.25 -4.60
N GLN A 281 11.95 -4.14 -5.93
CA GLN A 281 12.19 -2.87 -6.60
C GLN A 281 11.07 -1.85 -6.31
N LEU A 282 9.81 -2.30 -6.30
CA LEU A 282 8.65 -1.45 -6.09
C LEU A 282 8.32 -1.29 -4.60
N PRO A 283 7.90 -0.09 -4.19
CA PRO A 283 7.43 0.16 -2.82
C PRO A 283 6.10 -0.55 -2.54
N PHE A 284 5.85 -0.83 -1.26
CA PHE A 284 4.59 -1.37 -0.75
C PHE A 284 4.27 -0.74 0.61
N ILE A 285 3.01 -0.82 1.05
CA ILE A 285 2.65 -0.45 2.42
C ILE A 285 2.86 -1.68 3.31
N PHE A 286 3.65 -1.51 4.36
CA PHE A 286 3.93 -2.53 5.34
C PHE A 286 3.19 -2.22 6.64
N GLN A 287 2.47 -3.23 7.14
CA GLN A 287 1.84 -3.22 8.45
C GLN A 287 2.47 -4.34 9.29
N PRO A 288 3.30 -4.03 10.31
CA PRO A 288 4.03 -5.05 11.07
C PRO A 288 3.13 -6.04 11.83
N ASP A 289 1.88 -5.67 12.08
CA ASP A 289 0.88 -6.49 12.76
C ASP A 289 -0.49 -6.20 12.15
N SER A 290 -1.06 -7.17 11.44
CA SER A 290 -2.36 -7.07 10.76
C SER A 290 -3.51 -6.77 11.73
N SER A 291 -3.35 -7.06 13.02
CA SER A 291 -4.33 -6.73 14.06
C SER A 291 -4.20 -5.30 14.58
N ASN A 292 -3.11 -4.60 14.22
CA ASN A 292 -2.81 -3.25 14.67
C ASN A 292 -2.89 -2.23 13.54
N ASN A 293 -4.05 -1.60 13.45
CA ASN A 293 -4.42 -0.61 12.44
C ASN A 293 -3.81 0.79 12.65
N ASN A 294 -2.81 0.92 13.52
CA ASN A 294 -2.13 2.20 13.81
C ASN A 294 -0.65 2.20 13.39
N GLN A 295 -0.15 1.13 12.78
CA GLN A 295 1.25 1.00 12.43
C GLN A 295 1.42 0.67 10.95
N PHE A 296 1.58 1.72 10.15
CA PHE A 296 1.87 1.60 8.72
C PHE A 296 3.22 2.24 8.39
N ALA A 297 3.83 1.77 7.32
CA ALA A 297 5.06 2.30 6.76
C ALA A 297 5.02 2.10 5.24
N ILE A 298 5.60 3.01 4.46
CA ILE A 298 5.91 2.71 3.06
C ILE A 298 7.29 2.10 3.04
N CYS A 299 7.46 0.94 2.44
CA CYS A 299 8.67 0.14 2.54
C CYS A 299 9.12 -0.42 1.20
N LYS A 300 10.40 -0.81 1.16
CA LYS A 300 10.98 -1.70 0.15
C LYS A 300 11.75 -2.81 0.84
N PHE A 301 11.98 -3.91 0.11
CA PHE A 301 12.92 -4.93 0.56
C PHE A 301 14.35 -4.40 0.42
N ASP A 302 15.14 -4.50 1.50
CA ASP A 302 16.56 -4.14 1.55
C ASP A 302 17.43 -5.40 1.37
N MET A 303 17.19 -6.12 0.27
CA MET A 303 17.90 -7.34 -0.07
C MET A 303 17.97 -7.51 -1.58
N ASN A 304 18.99 -8.23 -2.05
CA ASN A 304 19.23 -8.43 -3.48
C ASN A 304 18.64 -9.75 -4.02
N GLU A 305 18.26 -10.66 -3.14
CA GLU A 305 17.71 -11.97 -3.49
C GLU A 305 16.74 -12.44 -2.41
N PHE A 306 15.74 -13.23 -2.81
CA PHE A 306 14.90 -13.99 -1.88
C PHE A 306 15.41 -15.43 -1.83
N SER A 307 15.77 -15.88 -0.62
CA SER A 307 16.24 -17.24 -0.38
C SER A 307 15.19 -18.02 0.41
N PHE A 308 14.80 -19.17 -0.12
CA PHE A 308 13.83 -20.09 0.46
C PHE A 308 14.55 -21.39 0.81
N GLU A 309 14.81 -21.63 2.10
CA GLU A 309 15.54 -22.80 2.57
C GLU A 309 14.55 -23.92 2.93
N GLN A 310 14.53 -25.01 2.16
CA GLN A 310 13.68 -26.16 2.46
C GLN A 310 14.27 -26.94 3.65
N VAL A 311 13.52 -27.03 4.75
CA VAL A 311 13.94 -27.72 5.98
C VAL A 311 13.25 -29.07 6.17
N ALA A 312 12.12 -29.28 5.52
CA ALA A 312 11.44 -30.56 5.36
C ALA A 312 10.64 -30.57 4.05
N ASN A 313 10.11 -31.72 3.64
CA ASN A 313 9.30 -31.79 2.42
C ASN A 313 8.12 -30.82 2.49
N GLY A 314 8.05 -29.89 1.53
CA GLY A 314 7.02 -28.85 1.46
C GLY A 314 7.08 -27.79 2.57
N VAL A 315 8.19 -27.67 3.30
CA VAL A 315 8.33 -26.75 4.43
C VAL A 315 9.62 -25.94 4.31
N TYR A 316 9.50 -24.62 4.42
CA TYR A 316 10.58 -23.68 4.14
C TYR A 316 10.77 -22.65 5.25
N ASN A 317 12.00 -22.12 5.30
CA ASN A 317 12.36 -20.96 6.09
C ASN A 317 12.71 -19.80 5.16
N ILE A 318 12.32 -18.57 5.55
CA ILE A 318 12.66 -17.35 4.82
C ILE A 318 13.17 -16.27 5.78
N LYS A 319 14.00 -15.38 5.26
CA LYS A 319 14.43 -14.16 5.97
C LYS A 319 14.09 -12.96 5.12
N LEU A 320 13.50 -11.94 5.72
CA LEU A 320 13.11 -10.71 5.04
C LEU A 320 13.80 -9.53 5.70
N LYS A 321 14.31 -8.62 4.87
CA LYS A 321 14.84 -7.35 5.32
C LYS A 321 14.02 -6.24 4.71
N ILE A 322 13.33 -5.48 5.54
CA ILE A 322 12.37 -4.46 5.11
C ILE A 322 12.87 -3.11 5.62
N ARG A 323 12.90 -2.11 4.75
CA ARG A 323 13.28 -0.74 5.12
C ARG A 323 12.19 0.22 4.69
N GLU A 324 11.84 1.14 5.59
CA GLU A 324 10.97 2.27 5.29
C GLU A 324 11.61 3.19 4.24
N VAL A 325 10.79 3.72 3.31
CA VAL A 325 11.22 4.61 2.23
C VAL A 325 10.22 5.75 2.08
N TRP A 326 10.72 6.87 1.58
CA TRP A 326 9.96 8.07 1.24
C TRP A 326 10.72 8.89 0.20
#